data_AF-A0AAQ0ECH0-F1
#
_entry.id   AF-A0AAQ0ECH0-F1
#
_cell.length_a   1.000
_cell.length_b   1.000
_cell.length_c   1.000
_cell.angle_alpha   90.00
_cell.angle_beta   90.00
_cell.angle_gamma   90.00
#
_symmetry.space_group_name_H-M   'P 1'
#
loop_
_entity.id
_entity.type
_entity.pdbx_description
1 polymer ?
#
loop_
_entity_poly.entity_id
_entity_poly.type
_entity_poly.pdbx_seq_one_letter_code
_entity_poly.pdbx_strand_id
1 'polypeptide(L)'
;MNKRLNRHTEAFARWKEQTQETFEFSILICHAVPTLKRNIRLFEKGIIDELTAPDHYGAREAPDDAQRERSKEQLKEISVGYKAKLSKYILISNFSFFEAYVLDVIKEMLTFHGGIDEFIKKAKARGYQNAINDEVEETRKKIRIPSRSKNPQRYFEATRELESIKYRFPSDMFGSYGAQMFMQKLSNMKSADIPSVLKDGLHMVIPDDVVDSYHNTREIRNKIAHGKPVELSIKQVTEMSKLLKSIALQLDQHLLRYFFISENYRRN
;
A
#
# COMPACT_ATOMS: atom_id res chain seq x y z
N MET A 1 7.82 -8.65 -20.49
CA MET A 1 6.68 -8.38 -19.58
C MET A 1 6.26 -9.71 -18.95
N ASN A 2 6.46 -9.90 -17.65
CA ASN A 2 6.21 -11.19 -17.00
C ASN A 2 4.71 -11.53 -16.99
N LYS A 3 4.36 -12.79 -17.30
CA LYS A 3 2.98 -13.30 -17.25
C LYS A 3 2.41 -13.12 -15.84
N ARG A 4 1.23 -12.49 -15.72
CA ARG A 4 0.51 -12.33 -14.45
C ARG A 4 0.13 -13.70 -13.88
N LEU A 5 0.22 -13.84 -12.56
CA LEU A 5 -0.22 -15.02 -11.86
C LEU A 5 -1.75 -14.96 -11.70
N ASN A 6 -2.43 -16.09 -11.85
CA ASN A 6 -3.88 -16.22 -11.61
C ASN A 6 -4.19 -16.45 -10.12
N ARG A 7 -3.43 -15.78 -9.24
CA ARG A 7 -3.60 -15.84 -7.78
C ARG A 7 -3.31 -14.47 -7.20
N HIS A 8 -3.99 -14.17 -6.10
CA HIS A 8 -3.81 -12.97 -5.28
C HIS A 8 -3.66 -13.35 -3.81
N THR A 9 -3.03 -12.48 -3.03
CA THR A 9 -3.03 -12.58 -1.56
C THR A 9 -4.42 -12.25 -1.00
N GLU A 10 -4.70 -12.71 0.22
CA GLU A 10 -5.98 -12.40 0.88
C GLU A 10 -6.07 -10.91 1.20
N ALA A 11 -4.96 -10.29 1.62
CA ALA A 11 -4.87 -8.85 1.81
C ALA A 11 -5.24 -8.06 0.55
N PHE A 12 -4.76 -8.49 -0.62
CA PHE A 12 -5.10 -7.83 -1.89
C PHE A 12 -6.58 -7.97 -2.24
N ALA A 13 -7.18 -9.14 -1.99
CA ALA A 13 -8.60 -9.36 -2.22
C ALA A 13 -9.47 -8.42 -1.37
N ARG A 14 -9.19 -8.31 -0.06
CA ARG A 14 -9.90 -7.39 0.84
C ARG A 14 -9.77 -5.93 0.41
N TRP A 15 -8.55 -5.49 0.06
CA TRP A 15 -8.30 -4.13 -0.41
C TRP A 15 -9.07 -3.80 -1.68
N LYS A 16 -9.11 -4.75 -2.63
CA LYS A 16 -9.83 -4.61 -3.89
C LYS A 16 -11.33 -4.45 -3.65
N GLU A 17 -11.89 -5.24 -2.75
CA GLU A 17 -13.30 -5.18 -2.36
C GLU A 17 -13.65 -3.82 -1.74
N GLN A 18 -12.93 -3.38 -0.71
CA GLN A 18 -13.15 -2.08 -0.06
C GLN A 18 -13.04 -0.88 -1.01
N THR A 19 -12.06 -0.93 -1.92
CA THR A 19 -11.89 0.09 -2.96
C THR A 19 -13.07 0.09 -3.93
N GLN A 20 -13.54 -1.09 -4.33
CA GLN A 20 -14.68 -1.25 -5.23
C GLN A 20 -15.98 -0.71 -4.59
N GLU A 21 -16.27 -1.11 -3.35
CA GLU A 21 -17.43 -0.63 -2.59
C GLU A 21 -17.45 0.90 -2.48
N THR A 22 -16.29 1.52 -2.24
CA THR A 22 -16.16 2.98 -2.17
C THR A 22 -16.53 3.65 -3.49
N PHE A 23 -16.12 3.07 -4.63
CA PHE A 23 -16.50 3.61 -5.94
C PHE A 23 -17.96 3.34 -6.28
N GLU A 24 -18.50 2.17 -5.93
CA GLU A 24 -19.93 1.87 -6.10
C GLU A 24 -20.81 2.85 -5.31
N PHE A 25 -20.44 3.13 -4.06
CA PHE A 25 -21.09 4.15 -3.26
C PHE A 25 -20.97 5.55 -3.90
N SER A 26 -19.82 5.88 -4.49
CA SER A 26 -19.64 7.14 -5.20
C SER A 26 -20.56 7.28 -6.42
N ILE A 27 -20.80 6.17 -7.14
CA ILE A 27 -21.72 6.11 -8.28
C ILE A 27 -23.15 6.36 -7.78
N LEU A 28 -23.55 5.70 -6.70
CA LEU A 28 -24.86 5.92 -6.06
C LEU A 28 -25.08 7.40 -5.72
N ILE A 29 -24.11 8.05 -5.06
CA ILE A 29 -24.18 9.49 -4.76
C ILE A 29 -24.28 10.34 -6.03
N CYS A 30 -23.54 9.96 -7.08
CA CYS A 30 -23.57 10.65 -8.38
C CYS A 30 -24.91 10.53 -9.11
N HIS A 31 -25.75 9.54 -8.78
CA HIS A 31 -27.14 9.44 -9.24
C HIS A 31 -28.13 10.12 -8.28
N ALA A 32 -27.91 9.96 -6.97
CA ALA A 32 -28.79 10.48 -5.94
C ALA A 32 -28.84 12.02 -5.92
N VAL A 33 -27.69 12.70 -5.96
CA VAL A 33 -27.66 14.17 -5.85
C VAL A 33 -28.29 14.87 -7.06
N PRO A 34 -28.04 14.47 -8.33
CA PRO A 34 -28.78 15.02 -9.46
C PRO A 34 -30.28 14.79 -9.38
N THR A 35 -30.71 13.61 -8.90
CA THR A 35 -32.13 13.31 -8.69
C THR A 35 -32.73 14.23 -7.63
N LEU A 36 -32.05 14.42 -6.50
CA LEU A 36 -32.44 15.39 -5.47
C LEU A 36 -32.58 16.81 -6.05
N LYS A 37 -31.59 17.26 -6.84
CA LYS A 37 -31.66 18.58 -7.51
C LYS A 37 -32.85 18.70 -8.46
N ARG A 38 -33.21 17.62 -9.16
CA ARG A 38 -34.40 17.57 -10.01
C ARG A 38 -35.66 17.69 -9.16
N ASN A 39 -35.76 16.94 -8.06
CA ASN A 39 -36.94 16.95 -7.18
C ASN A 39 -37.13 18.33 -6.54
N ILE A 40 -36.06 18.99 -6.09
CA ILE A 40 -36.12 20.38 -5.60
C ILE A 40 -36.75 21.31 -6.64
N ARG A 41 -36.35 21.19 -7.93
CA ARG A 41 -36.93 22.02 -9.00
C ARG A 41 -38.39 21.70 -9.29
N LEU A 42 -38.83 20.44 -9.14
CA LEU A 42 -40.23 20.06 -9.31
C LEU A 42 -41.09 20.61 -8.17
N PHE A 43 -40.56 20.55 -6.95
CA PHE A 43 -41.18 21.12 -5.76
C PHE A 43 -41.31 22.64 -5.88
N GLU A 44 -40.25 23.34 -6.29
CA GLU A 44 -40.28 24.79 -6.55
C GLU A 44 -41.31 25.20 -7.63
N LYS A 45 -41.70 24.28 -8.51
CA LYS A 45 -42.71 24.50 -9.56
C LYS A 45 -44.12 24.10 -9.14
N GLY A 46 -44.31 23.58 -7.92
CA GLY A 46 -45.59 23.03 -7.47
C GLY A 46 -46.04 21.79 -8.24
N ILE A 47 -45.11 21.05 -8.87
CA ILE A 47 -45.42 19.79 -9.58
C ILE A 47 -45.51 18.62 -8.58
N ILE A 48 -44.76 18.70 -7.49
CA ILE A 48 -44.81 17.76 -6.38
C ILE A 48 -45.00 18.53 -5.08
N ASP A 49 -45.73 17.93 -4.14
CA ASP A 49 -46.14 18.59 -2.90
C ASP A 49 -45.17 18.33 -1.73
N GLU A 50 -44.23 17.40 -1.90
CA GLU A 50 -43.25 17.04 -0.88
C GLU A 50 -41.89 16.61 -1.47
N LEU A 51 -40.84 16.81 -0.67
CA LEU A 51 -39.50 16.25 -0.94
C LEU A 51 -39.34 14.94 -0.18
N THR A 52 -38.57 14.01 -0.76
CA THR A 52 -38.25 12.73 -0.12
C THR A 52 -37.60 12.97 1.25
N ALA A 53 -38.22 12.43 2.30
CA ALA A 53 -37.67 12.49 3.65
C ALA A 53 -36.37 11.66 3.76
N PRO A 54 -35.38 12.11 4.54
CA PRO A 54 -34.16 11.34 4.75
C PRO A 54 -34.42 10.14 5.68
N ASP A 55 -33.93 8.96 5.28
CA ASP A 55 -34.17 7.70 6.00
C ASP A 55 -33.68 7.71 7.46
N HIS A 56 -32.57 8.41 7.76
CA HIS A 56 -31.92 8.41 9.08
C HIS A 56 -31.89 9.76 9.80
N TYR A 57 -32.13 10.86 9.09
CA TYR A 57 -32.03 12.23 9.64
C TYR A 57 -33.38 12.96 9.64
N GLY A 58 -34.48 12.22 9.51
CA GLY A 58 -35.83 12.77 9.45
C GLY A 58 -36.35 13.22 10.81
N ALA A 59 -37.19 14.25 10.81
CA ALA A 59 -37.98 14.61 11.98
C ALA A 59 -38.98 13.48 12.29
N ARG A 60 -39.25 13.24 13.59
CA ARG A 60 -40.26 12.26 14.03
C ARG A 60 -41.69 12.70 13.72
N GLU A 61 -41.89 13.98 13.47
CA GLU A 61 -43.18 14.59 13.18
C GLU A 61 -43.18 15.18 11.77
N ALA A 62 -44.37 15.31 11.18
CA ALA A 62 -44.53 15.88 9.85
C ALA A 62 -44.11 17.36 9.87
N PRO A 63 -43.23 17.80 8.94
CA PRO A 63 -42.75 19.17 8.97
C PRO A 63 -43.84 20.17 8.59
N ASP A 64 -43.88 21.30 9.30
CA ASP A 64 -44.69 22.47 8.92
C ASP A 64 -44.14 23.15 7.65
N ASP A 65 -44.91 24.08 7.08
CA ASP A 65 -44.54 24.75 5.83
C ASP A 65 -43.20 25.51 5.93
N ALA A 66 -42.92 26.15 7.07
CA ALA A 66 -41.68 26.87 7.28
C ALA A 66 -40.46 25.93 7.40
N GLN A 67 -40.64 24.75 8.00
CA GLN A 67 -39.64 23.69 8.08
C GLN A 67 -39.37 23.07 6.72
N ARG A 68 -40.40 22.88 5.88
CA ARG A 68 -40.24 22.40 4.50
C ARG A 68 -39.41 23.37 3.66
N GLU A 69 -39.73 24.65 3.74
CA GLU A 69 -39.02 25.70 3.00
C GLU A 69 -37.54 25.80 3.42
N ARG A 70 -37.25 25.80 4.73
CA ARG A 70 -35.86 25.75 5.24
C ARG A 70 -35.11 24.50 4.80
N SER A 71 -35.76 23.33 4.86
CA SER A 71 -35.15 22.06 4.46
C SER A 71 -34.78 22.07 2.98
N LYS A 72 -35.64 22.61 2.12
CA LYS A 72 -35.38 22.80 0.69
C LYS A 72 -34.15 23.67 0.45
N GLU A 73 -34.07 24.82 1.10
CA GLU A 73 -32.93 25.74 0.96
C GLU A 73 -31.61 25.10 1.41
N GLN A 74 -31.62 24.42 2.56
CA GLN A 74 -30.46 23.69 3.07
C GLN A 74 -30.01 22.58 2.12
N LEU A 75 -30.94 21.76 1.62
CA LEU A 75 -30.62 20.69 0.66
C LEU A 75 -30.04 21.25 -0.64
N LYS A 76 -30.58 22.38 -1.12
CA LYS A 76 -30.07 23.09 -2.29
C LYS A 76 -28.63 23.53 -2.07
N GLU A 77 -28.34 24.18 -0.94
CA GLU A 77 -27.00 24.64 -0.57
C GLU A 77 -26.00 23.46 -0.43
N ILE A 78 -26.36 22.42 0.32
CA ILE A 78 -25.48 21.26 0.58
C ILE A 78 -25.16 20.50 -0.71
N SER A 79 -26.11 20.46 -1.66
CA SER A 79 -25.94 19.82 -2.97
C SER A 79 -24.96 20.55 -3.89
N VAL A 80 -24.62 21.82 -3.60
CA VAL A 80 -23.59 22.56 -4.33
C VAL A 80 -22.21 22.01 -3.95
N GLY A 81 -21.37 21.80 -4.96
CA GLY A 81 -20.01 21.30 -4.75
C GLY A 81 -19.92 19.85 -4.23
N TYR A 82 -21.01 19.07 -4.25
CA TYR A 82 -21.02 17.69 -3.73
C TYR A 82 -19.93 16.81 -4.34
N LYS A 83 -19.62 16.98 -5.63
CA LYS A 83 -18.54 16.24 -6.32
C LYS A 83 -17.17 16.48 -5.69
N ALA A 84 -16.88 17.70 -5.27
CA ALA A 84 -15.62 18.03 -4.61
C ALA A 84 -15.54 17.41 -3.21
N LYS A 85 -16.65 17.44 -2.44
CA LYS A 85 -16.75 16.77 -1.14
C LYS A 85 -16.56 15.25 -1.29
N LEU A 86 -17.28 14.63 -2.23
CA LEU A 86 -17.18 13.21 -2.56
C LEU A 86 -15.76 12.82 -2.96
N SER A 87 -15.10 13.63 -3.79
CA SER A 87 -13.72 13.40 -4.22
C SER A 87 -12.75 13.34 -3.03
N LYS A 88 -12.92 14.23 -2.04
CA LYS A 88 -12.11 14.21 -0.81
C LYS A 88 -12.28 12.92 -0.03
N TYR A 89 -13.53 12.46 0.16
CA TYR A 89 -13.81 11.22 0.89
C TYR A 89 -13.25 9.99 0.18
N ILE A 90 -13.44 9.88 -1.13
CA ILE A 90 -12.88 8.75 -1.91
C ILE A 90 -11.36 8.69 -1.75
N LEU A 91 -10.67 9.83 -1.85
CA LEU A 91 -9.22 9.86 -1.72
C LEU A 91 -8.75 9.46 -0.32
N ILE A 92 -9.40 9.97 0.74
CA ILE A 92 -9.08 9.59 2.12
C ILE A 92 -9.26 8.08 2.30
N SER A 93 -10.43 7.54 1.93
CA SER A 93 -10.74 6.13 2.12
C SER A 93 -9.78 5.23 1.34
N ASN A 94 -9.64 5.45 0.02
CA ASN A 94 -8.78 4.61 -0.82
C ASN A 94 -7.31 4.67 -0.41
N PHE A 95 -6.81 5.83 0.00
CA PHE A 95 -5.44 5.95 0.50
C PHE A 95 -5.25 5.16 1.80
N SER A 96 -6.23 5.24 2.72
CA SER A 96 -6.18 4.54 4.01
C SER A 96 -6.26 3.02 3.81
N PHE A 97 -7.12 2.54 2.91
CA PHE A 97 -7.17 1.12 2.54
C PHE A 97 -5.86 0.65 1.92
N PHE A 98 -5.24 1.47 1.06
CA PHE A 98 -3.94 1.14 0.48
C PHE A 98 -2.83 1.05 1.54
N GLU A 99 -2.80 1.96 2.52
CA GLU A 99 -1.85 1.91 3.63
C GLU A 99 -2.00 0.61 4.45
N ALA A 100 -3.24 0.28 4.82
CA ALA A 100 -3.54 -0.95 5.54
C ALA A 100 -3.13 -2.19 4.73
N TYR A 101 -3.47 -2.21 3.43
CA TYR A 101 -3.11 -3.28 2.52
C TYR A 101 -1.60 -3.56 2.48
N VAL A 102 -0.75 -2.53 2.33
CA VAL A 102 0.70 -2.71 2.26
C VAL A 102 1.22 -3.39 3.53
N LEU A 103 0.75 -2.98 4.70
CA LEU A 103 1.12 -3.61 5.96
C LEU A 103 0.63 -5.06 6.05
N ASP A 104 -0.63 -5.28 5.71
CA ASP A 104 -1.28 -6.58 5.84
C ASP A 104 -0.69 -7.62 4.90
N VAL A 105 -0.35 -7.26 3.66
CA VAL A 105 0.25 -8.21 2.71
C VAL A 105 1.67 -8.60 3.12
N ILE A 106 2.43 -7.68 3.73
CA ILE A 106 3.75 -8.00 4.27
C ILE A 106 3.62 -8.89 5.51
N LYS A 107 2.63 -8.66 6.37
CA LYS A 107 2.34 -9.56 7.50
C LYS A 107 1.90 -10.94 7.02
N GLU A 108 1.05 -11.02 6.00
CA GLU A 108 0.62 -12.28 5.38
C GLU A 108 1.83 -13.06 4.85
N MET A 109 2.76 -12.37 4.18
CA MET A 109 4.03 -12.94 3.73
C MET A 109 4.87 -13.47 4.91
N LEU A 110 5.01 -12.71 6.01
CA LEU A 110 5.77 -13.15 7.18
C LEU A 110 5.12 -14.36 7.86
N THR A 111 3.80 -14.36 7.99
CA THR A 111 3.03 -15.50 8.52
C THR A 111 3.24 -16.75 7.69
N PHE A 112 3.25 -16.63 6.35
CA PHE A 112 3.55 -17.74 5.45
C PHE A 112 4.92 -18.39 5.72
N HIS A 113 5.90 -17.62 6.20
CA HIS A 113 7.24 -18.11 6.56
C HIS A 113 7.38 -18.67 7.98
N GLY A 114 6.28 -18.75 8.73
CA GLY A 114 6.24 -19.19 10.13
C GLY A 114 6.20 -18.04 11.14
N GLY A 115 5.97 -16.80 10.68
CA GLY A 115 5.88 -15.61 11.53
C GLY A 115 7.22 -14.88 11.69
N ILE A 116 7.17 -13.73 12.37
CA ILE A 116 8.30 -12.82 12.55
C ILE A 116 9.46 -13.49 13.29
N ASP A 117 9.17 -14.18 14.40
CA ASP A 117 10.20 -14.78 15.24
C ASP A 117 10.94 -15.91 14.52
N GLU A 118 10.21 -16.77 13.82
CA GLU A 118 10.79 -17.86 13.04
C GLU A 118 11.59 -17.30 11.84
N PHE A 119 11.12 -16.22 11.21
CA PHE A 119 11.86 -15.53 10.15
C PHE A 119 13.21 -14.98 10.66
N ILE A 120 13.21 -14.28 11.80
CA ILE A 120 14.43 -13.75 12.43
C ILE A 120 15.34 -14.91 12.86
N LYS A 121 14.80 -15.98 13.43
CA LYS A 121 15.55 -17.17 13.84
C LYS A 121 16.23 -17.83 12.65
N LYS A 122 15.53 -18.02 11.53
CA LYS A 122 16.09 -18.53 10.27
C LYS A 122 17.19 -17.61 9.74
N ALA A 123 16.99 -16.29 9.78
CA ALA A 123 18.01 -15.32 9.38
C ALA A 123 19.26 -15.38 10.27
N LYS A 124 19.10 -15.52 11.60
CA LYS A 124 20.21 -15.70 12.55
C LYS A 124 20.95 -17.02 12.32
N ALA A 125 20.23 -18.13 12.14
CA ALA A 125 20.82 -19.43 11.88
C ALA A 125 21.73 -19.43 10.64
N ARG A 126 21.41 -18.61 9.63
CA ARG A 126 22.27 -18.40 8.45
C ARG A 126 23.58 -17.67 8.78
N GLY A 127 23.60 -16.81 9.81
CA GLY A 127 24.77 -16.00 10.18
C GLY A 127 25.78 -16.69 11.12
N TYR A 128 25.38 -17.70 11.88
CA TYR A 128 26.22 -18.32 12.92
C TYR A 128 27.14 -19.47 12.44
N GLN A 129 27.16 -19.80 11.15
CA GLN A 129 27.90 -20.96 10.64
C GLN A 129 29.18 -20.59 9.89
N ASN A 130 30.13 -19.95 10.56
CA ASN A 130 31.51 -19.98 10.07
C ASN A 130 32.29 -21.01 10.87
N ALA A 131 32.68 -22.10 10.21
CA ALA A 131 33.73 -22.95 10.74
C ALA A 131 35.00 -22.10 10.83
N ILE A 132 35.54 -21.92 12.04
CA ILE A 132 36.87 -21.37 12.21
C ILE A 132 37.81 -22.57 12.06
N ASN A 133 38.35 -22.74 10.86
CA ASN A 133 39.44 -23.68 10.59
C ASN A 133 40.58 -22.94 9.85
N ASP A 134 41.77 -23.52 9.88
CA ASP A 134 42.96 -22.90 9.30
C ASP A 134 42.82 -22.67 7.78
N GLU A 135 42.07 -23.53 7.10
CA GLU A 135 41.76 -23.44 5.67
C GLU A 135 40.92 -22.18 5.33
N VAL A 136 39.90 -21.87 6.12
CA VAL A 136 39.09 -20.65 6.00
C VAL A 136 39.97 -19.41 6.21
N GLU A 137 40.86 -19.42 7.21
CA GLU A 137 41.71 -18.26 7.50
C GLU A 137 42.73 -18.00 6.39
N GLU A 138 43.38 -19.03 5.84
CA GLU A 138 44.30 -18.88 4.71
C GLU A 138 43.60 -18.32 3.47
N THR A 139 42.39 -18.78 3.17
CA THR A 139 41.63 -18.29 2.02
C THR A 139 41.04 -16.89 2.26
N ARG A 140 40.64 -16.55 3.50
CA ARG A 140 40.23 -15.18 3.87
C ARG A 140 41.37 -14.17 3.69
N LYS A 141 42.61 -14.51 4.03
CA LYS A 141 43.78 -13.63 3.85
C LYS A 141 43.91 -13.16 2.40
N LYS A 142 43.58 -14.02 1.42
CA LYS A 142 43.66 -13.72 -0.03
C LYS A 142 42.72 -12.60 -0.47
N ILE A 143 41.61 -12.37 0.24
CA ILE A 143 40.56 -11.41 -0.14
C ILE A 143 40.32 -10.28 0.87
N ARG A 144 41.14 -10.20 1.93
CA ARG A 144 41.00 -9.21 3.02
C ARG A 144 41.32 -7.77 2.59
N ILE A 145 42.07 -7.61 1.51
CA ILE A 145 42.46 -6.31 0.96
C ILE A 145 41.49 -5.95 -0.18
N PRO A 146 40.80 -4.79 -0.13
CA PRO A 146 39.89 -4.34 -1.18
C PRO A 146 40.56 -4.41 -2.55
N SER A 147 39.87 -4.98 -3.54
CA SER A 147 40.43 -5.20 -4.88
C SER A 147 40.88 -3.87 -5.52
N ARG A 148 42.17 -3.58 -5.43
CA ARG A 148 42.93 -2.74 -6.37
C ARG A 148 43.82 -3.60 -7.27
N SER A 149 43.50 -4.89 -7.37
CA SER A 149 44.35 -5.94 -7.90
C SER A 149 44.36 -5.96 -9.43
N LYS A 150 45.55 -6.10 -10.02
CA LYS A 150 45.73 -6.42 -11.45
C LYS A 150 45.21 -7.80 -11.85
N ASN A 151 44.85 -8.66 -10.89
CA ASN A 151 44.37 -10.01 -11.12
C ASN A 151 43.05 -10.28 -10.35
N PRO A 152 41.89 -9.97 -10.94
CA PRO A 152 40.57 -10.23 -10.34
C PRO A 152 40.25 -11.73 -10.24
N GLN A 153 40.87 -12.57 -11.08
CA GLN A 153 40.62 -14.01 -11.11
C GLN A 153 40.93 -14.69 -9.77
N ARG A 154 42.05 -14.32 -9.14
CA ARG A 154 42.44 -14.83 -7.82
C ARG A 154 41.40 -14.54 -6.73
N TYR A 155 40.71 -13.40 -6.82
CA TYR A 155 39.66 -13.05 -5.88
C TYR A 155 38.41 -13.89 -6.12
N PHE A 156 38.01 -14.08 -7.39
CA PHE A 156 36.90 -14.97 -7.74
C PHE A 156 37.13 -16.42 -7.27
N GLU A 157 38.35 -16.94 -7.46
CA GLU A 157 38.73 -18.27 -7.02
C GLU A 157 38.65 -18.41 -5.49
N ALA A 158 39.24 -17.47 -4.75
CA ALA A 158 39.19 -17.47 -3.29
C ALA A 158 37.76 -17.29 -2.74
N THR A 159 36.92 -16.47 -3.38
CA THR A 159 35.50 -16.35 -3.03
C THR A 159 34.76 -17.66 -3.26
N ARG A 160 34.95 -18.33 -4.40
CA ARG A 160 34.35 -19.65 -4.68
C ARG A 160 34.81 -20.73 -3.71
N GLU A 161 36.09 -20.70 -3.35
CA GLU A 161 36.68 -21.60 -2.35
C GLU A 161 35.98 -21.42 -1.00
N LEU A 162 35.78 -20.18 -0.55
CA LEU A 162 35.00 -19.86 0.66
C LEU A 162 33.54 -20.31 0.55
N GLU A 163 32.87 -20.11 -0.59
CA GLU A 163 31.50 -20.60 -0.80
C GLU A 163 31.40 -22.13 -0.69
N SER A 164 32.38 -22.85 -1.23
CA SER A 164 32.41 -24.32 -1.23
C SER A 164 32.52 -24.92 0.17
N ILE A 165 33.18 -24.22 1.10
CA ILE A 165 33.30 -24.59 2.52
C ILE A 165 32.20 -23.95 3.38
N LYS A 166 31.12 -23.47 2.74
CA LYS A 166 29.94 -22.85 3.36
C LYS A 166 30.27 -21.62 4.23
N TYR A 167 31.37 -20.92 3.92
CA TYR A 167 31.69 -19.65 4.55
C TYR A 167 30.57 -18.64 4.32
N ARG A 168 30.19 -17.92 5.37
CA ARG A 168 29.20 -16.84 5.32
C ARG A 168 29.91 -15.52 5.16
N PHE A 169 29.56 -14.81 4.09
CA PHE A 169 30.11 -13.50 3.82
C PHE A 169 29.47 -12.44 4.72
N PRO A 170 30.10 -11.26 4.88
CA PRO A 170 29.52 -10.18 5.68
C PRO A 170 28.07 -9.84 5.31
N SER A 171 27.70 -9.92 4.02
CA SER A 171 26.32 -9.73 3.56
C SER A 171 25.33 -10.72 4.18
N ASP A 172 25.72 -11.99 4.32
CA ASP A 172 24.88 -13.01 4.97
C ASP A 172 24.78 -12.78 6.47
N MET A 173 25.89 -12.37 7.10
CA MET A 173 25.94 -12.04 8.54
C MET A 173 25.04 -10.85 8.88
N PHE A 174 25.11 -9.79 8.07
CA PHE A 174 24.25 -8.62 8.21
C PHE A 174 22.79 -8.91 7.84
N GLY A 175 22.49 -10.02 7.15
CA GLY A 175 21.13 -10.41 6.79
C GLY A 175 20.20 -10.55 8.01
N SER A 176 20.72 -11.05 9.14
CA SER A 176 19.94 -11.15 10.39
C SER A 176 19.61 -9.79 11.01
N TYR A 177 20.57 -8.86 11.01
CA TYR A 177 20.38 -7.49 11.45
C TYR A 177 19.42 -6.73 10.52
N GLY A 178 19.60 -6.87 9.20
CA GLY A 178 18.72 -6.31 8.20
C GLY A 178 17.28 -6.79 8.36
N ALA A 179 17.08 -8.09 8.60
CA ALA A 179 15.75 -8.63 8.91
C ALA A 179 15.14 -7.99 10.17
N GLN A 180 15.91 -7.84 11.26
CA GLN A 180 15.43 -7.18 12.48
C GLN A 180 15.06 -5.71 12.25
N MET A 181 15.91 -4.96 11.54
CA MET A 181 15.65 -3.55 11.21
C MET A 181 14.45 -3.40 10.29
N PHE A 182 14.28 -4.30 9.33
CA PHE A 182 13.10 -4.34 8.48
C PHE A 182 11.83 -4.55 9.31
N MET A 183 11.84 -5.48 10.28
CA MET A 183 10.69 -5.70 11.17
C MET A 183 10.37 -4.46 12.04
N GLN A 184 11.38 -3.82 12.62
CA GLN A 184 11.20 -2.59 13.40
C GLN A 184 10.68 -1.42 12.56
N LYS A 185 11.11 -1.35 11.29
CA LYS A 185 10.61 -0.35 10.34
C LYS A 185 9.15 -0.61 10.01
N LEU A 186 8.74 -1.86 9.80
CA LEU A 186 7.35 -2.24 9.52
C LEU A 186 6.41 -1.90 10.67
N SER A 187 6.81 -2.12 11.92
CA SER A 187 5.96 -1.82 13.09
C SER A 187 5.68 -0.32 13.26
N ASN A 188 6.56 0.54 12.75
CA ASN A 188 6.46 2.00 12.86
C ASN A 188 6.31 2.68 11.48
N MET A 189 5.89 1.92 10.47
CA MET A 189 5.90 2.39 9.09
C MET A 189 4.88 3.52 8.92
N LYS A 190 5.34 4.68 8.46
CA LYS A 190 4.47 5.76 8.02
C LYS A 190 4.18 5.62 6.54
N SER A 191 3.12 6.28 6.10
CA SER A 191 2.80 6.46 4.67
C SER A 191 3.97 6.99 3.84
N ALA A 192 4.80 7.84 4.45
CA ALA A 192 6.03 8.34 3.85
C ALA A 192 7.01 7.24 3.44
N ASP A 193 7.05 6.17 4.23
CA ASP A 193 8.06 5.14 4.15
C ASP A 193 7.70 4.05 3.14
N ILE A 194 6.45 4.02 2.65
CA ILE A 194 5.96 2.97 1.76
C ILE A 194 6.87 2.81 0.53
N PRO A 195 7.19 3.86 -0.25
CA PRO A 195 8.08 3.70 -1.41
C PRO A 195 9.45 3.11 -1.07
N SER A 196 10.10 3.55 0.01
CA SER A 196 11.40 3.00 0.44
C SER A 196 11.29 1.55 0.92
N VAL A 197 10.20 1.19 1.61
CA VAL A 197 9.97 -0.19 2.05
C VAL A 197 9.80 -1.12 0.85
N LEU A 198 9.07 -0.67 -0.18
CA LEU A 198 8.87 -1.46 -1.39
C LEU A 198 10.15 -1.56 -2.23
N LYS A 199 10.86 -0.44 -2.44
CA LYS A 199 12.07 -0.36 -3.29
C LYS A 199 13.28 -1.00 -2.62
N ASP A 200 13.57 -0.64 -1.38
CA ASP A 200 14.81 -1.03 -0.70
C ASP A 200 14.63 -2.30 0.13
N GLY A 201 13.46 -2.49 0.73
CA GLY A 201 13.17 -3.66 1.58
C GLY A 201 12.72 -4.89 0.78
N LEU A 202 11.83 -4.69 -0.20
CA LEU A 202 11.28 -5.78 -1.02
C LEU A 202 11.93 -5.86 -2.41
N HIS A 203 12.86 -4.97 -2.74
CA HIS A 203 13.52 -4.92 -4.05
C HIS A 203 12.54 -4.84 -5.24
N MET A 204 11.43 -4.11 -5.06
CA MET A 204 10.52 -3.81 -6.16
C MET A 204 11.11 -2.72 -7.06
N VAL A 205 11.00 -2.93 -8.37
CA VAL A 205 11.34 -1.89 -9.35
C VAL A 205 10.17 -0.91 -9.44
N ILE A 206 10.34 0.25 -8.80
CA ILE A 206 9.38 1.36 -8.84
C ILE A 206 10.08 2.57 -9.46
N PRO A 207 9.61 3.05 -10.63
CA PRO A 207 10.13 4.26 -11.24
C PRO A 207 9.98 5.50 -10.35
N ASP A 208 10.94 6.44 -10.43
CA ASP A 208 10.95 7.61 -9.54
C ASP A 208 9.74 8.55 -9.80
N ASP A 209 9.23 8.63 -11.02
CA ASP A 209 8.00 9.38 -11.36
C ASP A 209 6.74 8.80 -10.68
N VAL A 210 6.70 7.47 -10.47
CA VAL A 210 5.65 6.80 -9.71
C VAL A 210 5.77 7.13 -8.22
N VAL A 211 6.99 7.22 -7.69
CA VAL A 211 7.26 7.63 -6.30
C VAL A 211 6.84 9.09 -6.07
N ASP A 212 7.18 9.99 -6.98
CA ASP A 212 6.79 11.40 -6.92
C ASP A 212 5.27 11.55 -6.98
N SER A 213 4.62 10.82 -7.89
CA SER A 213 3.16 10.80 -8.02
C SER A 213 2.48 10.27 -6.74
N TYR A 214 3.08 9.27 -6.10
CA TYR A 214 2.62 8.73 -4.81
C TYR A 214 2.73 9.79 -3.70
N HIS A 215 3.86 10.47 -3.58
CA HIS A 215 4.05 11.51 -2.59
C HIS A 215 3.13 12.72 -2.80
N ASN A 216 2.91 13.14 -4.05
CA ASN A 216 1.93 14.17 -4.37
C ASN A 216 0.51 13.75 -3.93
N THR A 217 0.11 12.51 -4.23
CA THR A 217 -1.19 11.96 -3.79
C THR A 217 -1.32 11.97 -2.26
N ARG A 218 -0.27 11.56 -1.56
CA ARG A 218 -0.19 11.57 -0.09
C ARG A 218 -0.28 12.99 0.48
N GLU A 219 0.39 13.97 -0.11
CA GLU A 219 0.34 15.35 0.33
C GLU A 219 -1.06 15.95 0.20
N ILE A 220 -1.74 15.66 -0.92
CA ILE A 220 -3.13 16.06 -1.13
C ILE A 220 -4.02 15.40 -0.06
N ARG A 221 -3.87 14.09 0.20
CA ARG A 221 -4.56 13.40 1.30
C ARG A 221 -4.33 14.10 2.64
N ASN A 222 -3.07 14.41 2.97
CA ASN A 222 -2.72 15.05 4.25
C ASN A 222 -3.34 16.44 4.36
N LYS A 223 -3.34 17.24 3.29
CA LYS A 223 -4.02 18.54 3.26
C LYS A 223 -5.51 18.37 3.59
N ILE A 224 -6.18 17.41 2.97
CA ILE A 224 -7.60 17.13 3.24
C ILE A 224 -7.81 16.68 4.69
N ALA A 225 -7.00 15.75 5.19
CA ALA A 225 -7.10 15.22 6.55
C ALA A 225 -6.86 16.31 7.62
N HIS A 226 -6.03 17.31 7.33
CA HIS A 226 -5.80 18.47 8.19
C HIS A 226 -6.81 19.62 7.96
N GLY A 227 -7.90 19.38 7.22
CA GLY A 227 -8.95 20.38 6.97
C GLY A 227 -8.51 21.53 6.06
N LYS A 228 -7.38 21.41 5.36
CA LYS A 228 -6.91 22.46 4.44
C LYS A 228 -7.77 22.47 3.16
N PRO A 229 -8.02 23.65 2.57
CA PRO A 229 -8.76 23.75 1.32
C PRO A 229 -7.99 23.06 0.19
N VAL A 230 -8.69 22.18 -0.52
CA VAL A 230 -8.20 21.46 -1.68
C VAL A 230 -9.33 21.40 -2.69
N GLU A 231 -9.04 21.82 -3.91
CA GLU A 231 -9.91 21.61 -5.06
C GLU A 231 -9.56 20.28 -5.71
N LEU A 232 -10.54 19.38 -5.78
CA LEU A 232 -10.34 18.03 -6.27
C LEU A 232 -11.58 17.57 -7.03
N SER A 233 -11.37 17.16 -8.27
CA SER A 233 -12.39 16.58 -9.12
C SER A 233 -12.41 15.05 -9.02
N ILE A 234 -13.56 14.44 -9.34
CA ILE A 234 -13.69 12.98 -9.38
C ILE A 234 -12.65 12.37 -10.32
N LYS A 235 -12.41 13.00 -11.48
CA LYS A 235 -11.40 12.55 -12.45
C LYS A 235 -10.01 12.48 -11.83
N GLN A 236 -9.58 13.52 -11.11
CA GLN A 236 -8.27 13.53 -10.46
C GLN A 236 -8.15 12.40 -9.42
N VAL A 237 -9.19 12.17 -8.62
CA VAL A 237 -9.19 11.08 -7.62
C VAL A 237 -9.17 9.71 -8.28
N THR A 238 -9.87 9.54 -9.39
CA THR A 238 -9.83 8.30 -10.16
C THR A 238 -8.40 8.01 -10.65
N GLU A 239 -7.67 9.01 -11.16
CA GLU A 239 -6.27 8.83 -11.57
C GLU A 239 -5.34 8.52 -10.38
N MET A 240 -5.49 9.22 -9.26
CA MET A 240 -4.77 8.91 -8.02
C MET A 240 -5.07 7.48 -7.53
N SER A 241 -6.32 7.04 -7.62
CA SER A 241 -6.72 5.69 -7.22
C SER A 241 -6.19 4.62 -8.18
N LYS A 242 -6.10 4.92 -9.49
CA LYS A 242 -5.44 4.04 -10.48
C LYS A 242 -3.95 3.89 -10.19
N LEU A 243 -3.27 4.95 -9.78
CA LEU A 243 -1.87 4.89 -9.33
C LEU A 243 -1.73 3.93 -8.15
N LEU A 244 -2.50 4.13 -7.07
CA LEU A 244 -2.47 3.24 -5.90
C LEU A 244 -2.77 1.79 -6.28
N LYS A 245 -3.76 1.56 -7.15
CA LYS A 245 -4.08 0.24 -7.69
C LYS A 245 -2.93 -0.38 -8.47
N SER A 246 -2.22 0.40 -9.28
CA SER A 246 -1.09 -0.09 -10.06
C SER A 246 0.07 -0.53 -9.15
N ILE A 247 0.33 0.21 -8.07
CA ILE A 247 1.35 -0.13 -7.07
C ILE A 247 0.91 -1.39 -6.30
N ALA A 248 -0.36 -1.44 -5.86
CA ALA A 248 -0.89 -2.58 -5.13
C ALA A 248 -0.82 -3.89 -5.94
N LEU A 249 -1.21 -3.84 -7.22
CA LEU A 249 -1.13 -5.01 -8.10
C LEU A 249 0.32 -5.44 -8.33
N GLN A 250 1.25 -4.48 -8.49
CA GLN A 250 2.66 -4.81 -8.65
C GLN A 250 3.24 -5.46 -7.39
N LEU A 251 2.89 -4.93 -6.21
CA LEU A 251 3.30 -5.49 -4.91
C LEU A 251 2.80 -6.92 -4.73
N ASP A 252 1.50 -7.15 -4.92
CA ASP A 252 0.89 -8.47 -4.82
C ASP A 252 1.59 -9.49 -5.72
N GLN A 253 1.77 -9.15 -7.00
CA GLN A 253 2.39 -10.04 -7.98
C GLN A 253 3.89 -10.26 -7.72
N HIS A 254 4.57 -9.26 -7.18
CA HIS A 254 5.98 -9.35 -6.80
C HIS A 254 6.16 -10.30 -5.61
N LEU A 255 5.36 -10.12 -4.55
CA LEU A 255 5.42 -10.98 -3.37
C LEU A 255 5.08 -12.43 -3.72
N LEU A 256 4.01 -12.66 -4.48
CA LEU A 256 3.63 -14.01 -4.89
C LEU A 256 4.71 -14.72 -5.71
N ARG A 257 5.49 -13.97 -6.50
CA ARG A 257 6.53 -14.53 -7.35
C ARG A 257 7.81 -14.86 -6.60
N TYR A 258 8.20 -14.03 -5.63
CA TYR A 258 9.55 -14.10 -5.05
C TYR A 258 9.55 -14.42 -3.55
N PHE A 259 8.45 -14.16 -2.84
CA PHE A 259 8.42 -14.25 -1.38
C PHE A 259 7.46 -15.32 -0.88
N PHE A 260 6.36 -15.63 -1.56
CA PHE A 260 5.47 -16.75 -1.18
C PHE A 260 6.00 -18.10 -1.70
N ILE A 261 7.24 -18.45 -1.32
CA ILE A 261 7.93 -19.69 -1.68
C ILE A 261 8.32 -20.42 -0.40
N SER A 262 7.92 -21.69 -0.28
CA SER A 262 8.29 -22.50 0.89
C SER A 262 9.78 -22.84 0.86
N GLU A 263 10.52 -22.44 1.91
CA GLU A 263 11.92 -22.82 2.08
C GLU A 263 12.09 -24.18 2.80
N ASN A 264 11.01 -24.85 3.22
CA ASN A 264 11.07 -26.07 4.05
C ASN A 264 11.78 -27.26 3.37
N TYR A 265 11.85 -27.26 2.04
CA TYR A 265 12.49 -28.32 1.24
C TYR A 265 13.80 -27.86 0.61
N ARG A 266 14.32 -26.70 1.00
CA ARG A 266 15.60 -26.20 0.52
C ARG A 266 16.72 -27.10 1.06
N ARG A 267 17.38 -27.85 0.18
CA ARG A 267 18.60 -28.61 0.54
C ARG A 267 19.73 -27.61 0.81
N ASN A 268 20.35 -27.70 1.99
CA ASN A 268 21.47 -26.86 2.45
C ASN A 268 22.83 -27.38 1.98
#